data_AF-A0AA37DGT9-F1
#
_entry.id   AF-A0AA37DGT9-F1
#
_cell.length_a   1.000
_cell.length_b   1.000
_cell.length_c   1.000
_cell.angle_alpha   90.00
_cell.angle_beta   90.00
_cell.angle_gamma   90.00
#
_symmetry.space_group_name_H-M   'P 1'
#
loop_
_entity.id
_entity.type
_entity.pdbx_description
1 polymer ?
#
loop_
_entity_poly.entity_id
_entity_poly.type
_entity_poly.pdbx_seq_one_letter_code
_entity_poly.pdbx_strand_id
1 'polypeptide(L)'
;MNPIYFTVTGTNYYYGNEYFKPEIKLRLIKEPDNKADKEAIRVELEGLGKVGYVANSPHSVIGDSYSAGRLYDKIGDAAEGKVLYVLPQGVLCTLVQGEEGEKPSLPRNAMRPKK
;
A
#
# COMPACT_ATOMS: atom_id res chain seq x y z
N MET A 1 -5.98 18.54 -8.73
CA MET A 1 -6.44 17.27 -8.14
C MET A 1 -6.09 17.28 -6.66
N ASN A 2 -7.00 16.84 -5.80
CA ASN A 2 -6.75 16.81 -4.37
C ASN A 2 -5.92 15.56 -4.03
N PRO A 3 -4.84 15.70 -3.24
CA PRO A 3 -4.06 14.55 -2.80
C PRO A 3 -4.95 13.59 -1.99
N ILE A 4 -4.87 12.31 -2.32
CA ILE A 4 -5.56 11.27 -1.56
C ILE A 4 -4.61 10.83 -0.46
N TYR A 5 -5.08 10.91 0.78
CA TYR A 5 -4.37 10.42 1.96
C TYR A 5 -5.05 9.18 2.49
N PHE A 6 -4.29 8.22 2.98
CA PHE A 6 -4.81 7.00 3.59
C PHE A 6 -3.95 6.62 4.79
N THR A 7 -4.56 5.93 5.75
CA THR A 7 -3.86 5.45 6.94
C THR A 7 -3.58 3.96 6.80
N VAL A 8 -2.34 3.56 7.09
CA VAL A 8 -1.93 2.17 7.18
C VAL A 8 -1.87 1.76 8.64
N THR A 9 -2.53 0.65 8.96
CA THR A 9 -2.58 0.07 10.30
C THR A 9 -2.02 -1.35 10.28
N GLY A 10 -1.78 -1.91 11.46
CA GLY A 10 -1.18 -3.24 11.60
C GLY A 10 0.34 -3.28 11.41
N THR A 11 0.99 -2.14 11.14
CA THR A 11 2.46 -2.03 10.98
C THR A 11 3.23 -2.50 12.21
N ASN A 12 2.64 -2.31 13.39
CA ASN A 12 3.23 -2.70 14.67
C ASN A 12 3.29 -4.23 14.87
N TYR A 13 2.48 -5.01 14.15
CA TYR A 13 2.45 -6.47 14.26
C TYR A 13 3.50 -7.18 13.41
N TYR A 14 4.05 -6.52 12.38
CA TYR A 14 4.92 -7.18 11.40
C TYR A 14 6.41 -6.91 11.64
N TYR A 15 6.85 -5.65 11.57
CA TYR A 15 8.28 -5.31 11.63
C TYR A 15 8.63 -4.14 12.55
N GLY A 16 7.64 -3.58 13.26
CA GLY A 16 7.82 -2.38 14.07
C GLY A 16 7.92 -1.10 13.21
N ASN A 17 7.85 0.07 13.86
CA ASN A 17 7.87 1.37 13.17
C ASN A 17 9.26 1.79 12.66
N GLU A 18 10.33 1.03 12.92
CA GLU A 18 11.70 1.42 12.58
C GLU A 18 12.01 1.40 11.07
N TYR A 19 11.23 0.64 10.29
CA TYR A 19 11.43 0.52 8.84
C TYR A 19 10.58 1.51 8.03
N PHE A 20 9.61 2.15 8.66
CA PHE A 20 8.83 3.17 8.01
C PHE A 20 9.59 4.49 8.12
N LYS A 21 10.07 4.98 6.98
CA LYS A 21 10.62 6.32 6.86
C LYS A 21 9.71 7.15 5.99
N PRO A 22 9.57 8.45 6.27
CA PRO A 22 8.96 9.35 5.30
C PRO A 22 9.66 9.17 3.96
N GLU A 23 8.87 9.28 2.90
CA GLU A 23 9.28 9.12 1.51
C GLU A 23 9.45 7.71 0.94
N ILE A 24 9.24 6.66 1.73
CA ILE A 24 9.20 5.30 1.21
C ILE A 24 7.99 5.08 0.31
N LYS A 25 8.20 4.38 -0.80
CA LYS A 25 7.13 3.88 -1.67
C LYS A 25 6.53 2.58 -1.13
N LEU A 26 5.21 2.49 -1.19
CA LEU A 26 4.40 1.37 -0.77
C LEU A 26 3.54 0.91 -1.94
N ARG A 27 3.30 -0.39 -2.02
CA ARG A 27 2.34 -1.00 -2.95
C ARG A 27 1.07 -1.34 -2.22
N LEU A 28 -0.05 -0.84 -2.71
CA LEU A 28 -1.40 -1.17 -2.27
C LEU A 28 -1.96 -2.19 -3.24
N ILE A 29 -2.45 -3.32 -2.72
CA ILE A 29 -3.05 -4.37 -3.53
C ILE A 29 -4.41 -4.72 -2.93
N LYS A 30 -5.43 -4.80 -3.78
CA LYS A 30 -6.76 -5.21 -3.37
C LYS A 30 -6.79 -6.70 -3.04
N GLU A 31 -7.43 -7.05 -1.94
CA GLU A 31 -7.58 -8.43 -1.49
C GLU A 31 -9.07 -8.80 -1.36
N PRO A 32 -9.82 -8.88 -2.50
CA PRO A 32 -11.26 -9.15 -2.50
C PRO A 32 -11.65 -10.53 -1.96
N ASP A 33 -10.71 -11.49 -2.00
CA ASP A 33 -10.88 -12.85 -1.47
C ASP A 33 -10.71 -12.94 0.06
N ASN A 34 -10.43 -11.83 0.73
CA ASN A 34 -10.25 -11.84 2.18
C ASN A 34 -11.58 -12.16 2.90
N LYS A 35 -11.55 -13.16 3.80
CA LYS A 35 -12.74 -13.69 4.47
C LYS A 35 -13.38 -12.73 5.49
N ALA A 36 -12.62 -11.75 5.99
CA ALA A 36 -13.10 -10.79 6.98
C ALA A 36 -13.72 -9.55 6.32
N ASP A 37 -13.02 -8.98 5.34
CA ASP A 37 -13.40 -7.76 4.64
C ASP A 37 -13.05 -7.90 3.16
N LYS A 38 -14.07 -7.85 2.29
CA LYS A 38 -13.90 -7.90 0.83
C LYS A 38 -13.29 -6.61 0.25
N GLU A 39 -13.26 -5.56 1.04
CA GLU A 39 -12.67 -4.26 0.70
C GLU A 39 -11.27 -4.08 1.33
N ALA A 40 -10.67 -5.19 1.81
CA ALA A 40 -9.34 -5.16 2.37
C ALA A 40 -8.32 -4.76 1.30
N ILE A 41 -7.50 -3.77 1.63
CA ILE A 41 -6.36 -3.35 0.81
C ILE A 41 -5.09 -3.67 1.60
N ARG A 42 -4.33 -4.64 1.11
CA ARG A 42 -3.04 -5.00 1.69
C ARG A 42 -2.00 -3.98 1.26
N VAL A 43 -1.10 -3.65 2.17
CA VAL A 43 0.01 -2.73 1.93
C VAL A 43 1.31 -3.51 2.02
N GLU A 44 2.10 -3.43 0.97
CA GLU A 44 3.39 -4.09 0.84
C GLU A 44 4.50 -3.05 0.63
N LEU A 45 5.68 -3.33 1.14
CA LEU A 45 6.88 -2.50 1.01
C LEU A 45 7.91 -3.28 0.19
N GLU A 46 8.54 -2.61 -0.79
CA GLU A 46 9.52 -3.26 -1.65
C GLU A 46 10.71 -3.82 -0.86
N GLY A 47 10.99 -5.11 -1.04
CA GLY A 47 12.05 -5.82 -0.33
C GLY A 47 11.66 -6.41 1.02
N LEU A 48 10.52 -5.99 1.60
CA LEU A 48 10.07 -6.43 2.92
C LEU A 48 8.76 -7.24 2.86
N GLY A 49 7.95 -7.03 1.82
CA GLY A 49 6.68 -7.74 1.61
C GLY A 49 5.52 -7.06 2.33
N LYS A 50 4.55 -7.84 2.83
CA LYS A 50 3.36 -7.30 3.51
C LYS A 50 3.73 -6.62 4.82
N VAL A 51 3.39 -5.33 4.92
CA VAL A 51 3.68 -4.51 6.10
C VAL A 51 2.44 -4.10 6.88
N GLY A 52 1.26 -4.17 6.28
CA GLY A 52 0.01 -3.82 6.96
C GLY A 52 -1.20 -3.81 6.04
N TYR A 53 -2.27 -3.17 6.50
CA TYR A 53 -3.50 -2.99 5.75
C TYR A 53 -3.96 -1.53 5.84
N VAL A 54 -4.78 -1.10 4.89
CA VAL A 54 -5.42 0.22 4.95
C VAL A 54 -6.49 0.21 6.04
N ALA A 55 -6.55 1.28 6.84
CA ALA A 55 -7.56 1.45 7.87
C ALA A 55 -8.98 1.46 7.29
N ASN A 56 -9.84 0.52 7.70
CA ASN A 56 -11.23 0.49 7.24
C ASN A 56 -12.16 1.36 8.12
N SER A 57 -11.85 1.47 9.41
CA SER A 57 -12.74 2.13 10.38
C SER A 57 -12.40 3.61 10.60
N PRO A 58 -13.40 4.47 10.83
CA PRO A 58 -13.20 5.90 11.14
C PRO A 58 -12.40 6.14 12.43
N HIS A 59 -12.36 5.15 13.33
CA HIS A 59 -11.54 5.20 14.55
C HIS A 59 -10.05 4.90 14.29
N SER A 60 -9.74 4.31 13.13
CA SER A 60 -8.38 3.90 12.76
C SER A 60 -7.77 4.76 11.66
N VAL A 61 -8.60 5.55 10.95
CA VAL A 61 -8.12 6.59 10.04
C VAL A 61 -7.65 7.80 10.85
N ILE A 62 -6.52 8.37 10.44
CA ILE A 62 -5.95 9.55 11.07
C ILE A 62 -6.42 10.78 10.29
N GLY A 63 -7.09 11.71 10.96
CA GLY A 63 -7.63 12.94 10.37
C GLY A 63 -8.64 12.66 9.24
N ASP A 64 -8.62 13.48 8.19
CA ASP A 64 -9.48 13.36 7.01
C ASP A 64 -8.95 12.37 5.95
N SER A 65 -8.25 11.32 6.37
CA SER A 65 -7.75 10.30 5.45
C SER A 65 -8.86 9.35 4.97
N TYR A 66 -8.67 8.79 3.78
CA TYR A 66 -9.58 7.84 3.17
C TYR A 66 -9.51 6.49 3.90
N SER A 67 -10.68 5.94 4.18
CA SER A 67 -10.83 4.56 4.64
C SER A 67 -10.57 3.57 3.49
N ALA A 68 -10.29 2.31 3.84
CA ALA A 68 -10.07 1.23 2.89
C ALA A 68 -11.19 1.15 1.84
N GLY A 69 -12.46 1.10 2.26
CA GLY A 69 -13.60 1.08 1.32
C GLY A 69 -13.61 2.28 0.37
N ARG A 70 -13.49 3.52 0.89
CA ARG A 70 -13.47 4.72 0.03
C ARG A 70 -12.27 4.77 -0.91
N LEU A 71 -11.13 4.24 -0.46
CA LEU A 71 -9.94 4.14 -1.29
C LEU A 71 -10.13 3.06 -2.36
N TYR A 72 -10.78 1.95 -2.02
CA TYR A 72 -11.04 0.81 -2.89
C TYR A 72 -11.79 1.23 -4.16
N ASP A 73 -12.80 2.09 -4.04
CA ASP A 73 -13.53 2.64 -5.18
C ASP A 73 -12.68 3.60 -6.06
N LYS A 74 -11.61 4.18 -5.50
CA LYS A 74 -10.75 5.15 -6.19
C LYS A 74 -9.50 4.55 -6.84
N ILE A 75 -9.01 3.42 -6.34
CA ILE A 75 -7.82 2.74 -6.86
C ILE A 75 -8.18 1.55 -7.74
N GLY A 76 -7.27 1.11 -8.62
CA GLY A 76 -7.40 -0.15 -9.38
C GLY A 76 -7.03 -1.38 -8.54
N ASP A 77 -6.76 -2.52 -9.17
CA ASP A 77 -6.30 -3.75 -8.50
C ASP A 77 -5.01 -3.55 -7.68
N ALA A 78 -4.12 -2.70 -8.18
CA ALA A 78 -2.91 -2.27 -7.50
C ALA A 78 -2.75 -0.76 -7.63
N ALA A 79 -2.15 -0.14 -6.61
CA ALA A 79 -1.78 1.26 -6.60
C ALA A 79 -0.47 1.48 -5.84
N GLU A 80 0.13 2.64 -6.05
CA GLU A 80 1.31 3.05 -5.31
C GLU A 80 0.97 4.14 -4.30
N GLY A 81 1.64 4.08 -3.15
CA GLY A 81 1.55 5.07 -2.10
C GLY A 81 2.93 5.52 -1.65
N LYS A 82 3.00 6.67 -1.01
CA LYS A 82 4.22 7.21 -0.39
C LYS A 82 3.95 7.50 1.08
N VAL A 83 4.86 7.09 1.96
CA VAL A 83 4.79 7.40 3.38
C VAL A 83 5.04 8.89 3.58
N LEU A 84 4.16 9.56 4.34
CA LEU A 84 4.34 10.95 4.73
C LEU A 84 4.80 11.05 6.19
N TYR A 85 4.06 10.42 7.10
CA TYR A 85 4.32 10.51 8.53
C TYR A 85 4.11 9.16 9.20
N VAL A 86 4.99 8.84 10.14
CA VAL A 86 4.90 7.64 10.97
C VAL A 86 4.44 8.10 12.35
N LEU A 87 3.22 7.75 12.71
CA LEU A 87 2.61 8.12 14.00
C LEU A 87 2.49 6.85 14.87
N PRO A 88 2.49 6.99 16.20
CA PRO A 88 2.37 5.83 17.10
C PRO A 88 1.06 5.05 16.91
N GLN A 89 0.01 5.71 16.44
CA GLN A 89 -1.31 5.12 16.17
C GLN A 89 -1.46 4.53 14.75
N GLY A 90 -0.51 4.78 13.84
CA GLY A 90 -0.58 4.33 12.45
C GLY A 90 0.32 5.15 11.51
N VAL A 91 0.45 4.72 10.26
CA VAL A 91 1.29 5.39 9.26
C VAL A 91 0.40 6.17 8.29
N LEU A 92 0.63 7.48 8.19
CA LEU A 92 -0.07 8.32 7.24
C LEU A 92 0.67 8.32 5.90
N CYS A 93 -0.05 7.94 4.85
CA CYS A 93 0.47 7.81 3.51
C CYS A 93 -0.36 8.65 2.53
N THR A 94 0.24 8.98 1.40
CA THR A 94 -0.45 9.58 0.26
C THR A 94 -0.45 8.63 -0.92
N LEU A 95 -1.53 8.62 -1.69
CA LEU A 95 -1.60 7.87 -2.93
C LEU A 95 -0.77 8.59 -3.99
N VAL A 96 0.15 7.87 -4.62
CA VAL A 96 0.87 8.37 -5.79
C VAL A 96 0.00 8.05 -6.99
N GLN A 97 -0.72 9.05 -7.51
CA GLN A 97 -1.40 8.94 -8.81
C GLN A 97 -0.35 9.16 -9.90
N GLY A 98 0.40 8.10 -10.19
CA GLY A 98 1.34 7.99 -11.30
C GLY A 98 0.83 6.95 -12.29
N GLU A 99 1.04 7.23 -13.58
CA GLU A 99 0.55 6.50 -14.74
C GLU A 99 0.74 4.97 -14.63
N GLU A 100 -0.19 4.24 -15.22
CA GLU A 100 -0.30 2.78 -15.26
C GLU A 100 1.01 2.00 -15.05
N GLY A 101 0.95 1.09 -14.09
CA GLY A 101 1.94 0.05 -13.75
C GLY A 101 3.11 -0.13 -14.71
N GLU A 102 4.29 0.25 -14.24
CA GLU A 102 5.51 -0.40 -14.69
C GLU A 102 5.45 -1.86 -14.19
N LYS A 103 4.91 -2.74 -15.04
CA LYS A 103 5.09 -4.18 -14.94
C LYS A 103 6.57 -4.41 -14.65
N PRO A 104 6.95 -5.22 -13.64
CA PRO A 104 8.33 -5.65 -13.55
C PRO A 104 8.64 -6.37 -14.86
N SER A 105 9.37 -5.69 -15.75
CA SER A 105 9.86 -6.29 -16.98
C SER A 105 10.79 -7.41 -16.52
N LEU A 106 10.33 -8.65 -16.63
CA LEU A 106 11.14 -9.82 -16.37
C LEU A 106 12.48 -9.60 -17.08
N PRO A 107 13.63 -9.88 -16.43
CA PRO A 107 14.88 -9.89 -17.16
C PRO A 107 14.71 -10.91 -18.29
N ARG A 108 14.74 -10.41 -19.54
CA ARG A 108 15.00 -11.21 -20.73
C ARG A 108 16.44 -11.73 -20.66
N ASN A 109 16.76 -12.57 -19.67
CA ASN A 109 17.75 -13.61 -19.88
C ASN A 109 17.00 -14.69 -20.64
N ALA A 110 16.74 -14.46 -21.93
CA ALA A 110 17.66 -14.97 -22.95
C ALA A 110 18.01 -16.42 -22.64
N MET A 111 16.97 -17.25 -22.75
CA MET A 111 17.09 -18.63 -23.20
C MET A 111 18.02 -18.61 -24.43
N ARG A 112 19.32 -18.82 -24.21
CA ARG A 112 20.22 -19.30 -25.27
C ARG A 112 20.10 -20.81 -25.26
N PRO A 113 19.38 -21.44 -26.21
CA PRO A 113 19.86 -22.69 -26.75
C PRO A 113 21.01 -22.39 -27.72
N LYS A 114 21.81 -23.42 -28.00
CA LYS A 114 22.97 -23.49 -28.91
C LYS A 114 24.29 -23.15 -28.20
N LYS A 115 25.11 -24.15 -27.88
CA LYS A 115 25.66 -25.14 -28.81
C LYS A 115 25.80 -26.52 -28.17
#